data_AF-A0A2Z7BRY5-F1
#
_entry.id   AF-A0A2Z7BRY5-F1
#
_cell.length_a   1.000
_cell.length_b   1.000
_cell.length_c   1.000
_cell.angle_alpha   90.00
_cell.angle_beta   90.00
_cell.angle_gamma   90.00
#
_symmetry.space_group_name_H-M   'P 1'
#
loop_
_entity.id
_entity.type
_entity.pdbx_description
1 polymer ?
#
loop_
_entity_poly.entity_id
_entity_poly.type
_entity_poly.pdbx_seq_one_letter_code
_entity_poly.pdbx_strand_id
1 'polypeptide(L)'
;MGFSIDGSSSGESQHHYTHKVFLLCNYILLGAASSCIFLTLSLRLIPSLCGFLLVLLHVITIIGAVSGCAAASRGESRSATKFYGAHMVATVLTAIFQGSVSVLIYTRPTDFLGKLNSYVREEDGVVILKLAGGLCILIFCLEWVVLTLAFFLNYYAHVESNNSYAMRSGKVQDDEDLKTLPWPMRV
;
A
#
# COMPACT_ATOMS: atom_id res chain seq x y z
N MET A 1 -46.98 -4.12 -18.18
CA MET A 1 -46.35 -3.22 -17.19
C MET A 1 -45.60 -4.08 -16.19
N GLY A 2 -44.31 -3.80 -15.97
CA GLY A 2 -43.49 -4.48 -14.97
C GLY A 2 -42.12 -4.87 -15.49
N PHE A 3 -41.27 -3.89 -15.79
CA PHE A 3 -39.83 -4.11 -15.91
C PHE A 3 -39.27 -4.34 -14.50
N SER A 4 -38.87 -5.57 -14.19
CA SER A 4 -38.07 -5.86 -13.00
C SER A 4 -36.64 -5.39 -13.25
N ILE A 5 -36.20 -4.38 -12.50
CA ILE A 5 -34.81 -3.92 -12.49
C ILE A 5 -34.03 -4.86 -11.58
N ASP A 6 -33.16 -5.67 -12.18
CA ASP A 6 -32.09 -6.42 -11.50
C ASP A 6 -31.12 -5.42 -10.86
N GLY A 7 -31.31 -5.16 -9.55
CA GLY A 7 -30.51 -4.21 -8.79
C GLY A 7 -29.30 -4.82 -8.05
N SER A 8 -28.98 -6.10 -8.24
CA SER A 8 -27.98 -6.81 -7.42
C SER A 8 -26.64 -7.13 -8.11
N SER A 9 -26.50 -6.93 -9.43
CA SER A 9 -25.28 -7.30 -10.17
C SER A 9 -24.20 -6.20 -10.22
N SER A 10 -24.55 -4.96 -9.86
CA SER A 10 -23.66 -3.78 -9.96
C SER A 10 -22.65 -3.70 -8.82
N GLY A 11 -23.02 -4.14 -7.62
CA GLY A 11 -22.20 -4.01 -6.40
C GLY A 11 -21.05 -5.02 -6.32
N GLU A 12 -21.31 -6.29 -6.64
CA GLU A 12 -20.30 -7.35 -6.60
C GLU A 12 -19.21 -7.18 -7.68
N SER A 13 -19.61 -6.68 -8.86
CA SER A 13 -18.71 -6.45 -10.00
C SER A 13 -17.76 -5.26 -9.78
N GLN A 14 -18.23 -4.17 -9.15
CA GLN A 14 -17.40 -3.02 -8.79
C GLN A 14 -16.37 -3.33 -7.69
N HIS A 15 -16.75 -4.14 -6.68
CA HIS A 15 -15.83 -4.57 -5.63
C HIS A 15 -14.68 -5.41 -6.20
N HIS A 16 -14.99 -6.35 -7.09
CA HIS A 16 -14.00 -7.19 -7.75
C HIS A 16 -13.06 -6.41 -8.69
N TYR A 17 -13.57 -5.38 -9.38
CA TYR A 17 -12.73 -4.52 -10.22
C TYR A 17 -11.78 -3.65 -9.39
N THR A 18 -12.28 -3.00 -8.33
CA THR A 18 -11.48 -2.15 -7.44
C THR A 18 -10.37 -2.95 -6.76
N HIS A 19 -10.67 -4.18 -6.34
CA HIS A 19 -9.69 -5.11 -5.76
C HIS A 19 -8.58 -5.52 -6.75
N LYS A 20 -8.93 -5.83 -8.00
CA LYS A 20 -7.96 -6.13 -9.06
C LYS A 20 -7.05 -4.95 -9.37
N VAL A 21 -7.61 -3.74 -9.47
CA VAL A 21 -6.82 -2.51 -9.70
C VAL A 21 -5.90 -2.25 -8.51
N PHE A 22 -6.37 -2.45 -7.28
CA PHE A 22 -5.54 -2.32 -6.08
C PHE A 22 -4.35 -3.29 -6.09
N LEU A 23 -4.58 -4.57 -6.39
CA LEU A 23 -3.50 -5.55 -6.51
C LEU A 23 -2.51 -5.18 -7.63
N LEU A 24 -3.01 -4.82 -8.81
CA LEU A 24 -2.17 -4.39 -9.93
C LEU A 24 -1.27 -3.21 -9.53
N CYS A 25 -1.85 -2.22 -8.85
CA CYS A 25 -1.11 -1.05 -8.39
C CYS A 25 -0.02 -1.42 -7.38
N ASN A 26 -0.30 -2.31 -6.42
CA ASN A 26 0.70 -2.82 -5.48
C ASN A 26 1.83 -3.61 -6.18
N TYR A 27 1.52 -4.39 -7.21
CA TYR A 27 2.55 -5.09 -8.00
C TYR A 27 3.43 -4.14 -8.81
N ILE A 28 2.85 -3.11 -9.43
CA ILE A 28 3.63 -2.08 -10.14
C ILE A 28 4.51 -1.32 -9.15
N LEU A 29 3.98 -0.97 -7.98
CA LEU A 29 4.71 -0.30 -6.91
C LEU A 29 5.88 -1.17 -6.39
N LEU A 30 5.68 -2.47 -6.22
CA LEU A 30 6.73 -3.44 -5.89
C LEU A 30 7.82 -3.50 -6.97
N GLY A 31 7.43 -3.53 -8.24
CA GLY A 31 8.34 -3.52 -9.39
C GLY A 31 9.13 -2.22 -9.51
N ALA A 32 8.48 -1.08 -9.30
CA ALA A 32 9.12 0.22 -9.32
C ALA A 32 10.11 0.38 -8.16
N ALA A 33 9.72 -0.01 -6.94
CA ALA A 33 10.60 0.07 -5.77
C ALA A 33 11.82 -0.82 -5.91
N SER A 34 11.65 -2.07 -6.36
CA SER A 34 12.77 -3.00 -6.61
C SER A 34 13.70 -2.51 -7.73
N SER A 35 13.15 -1.96 -8.82
CA SER A 35 13.93 -1.33 -9.88
C SER A 35 14.71 -0.12 -9.38
N CYS A 36 14.14 0.68 -8.48
CA CYS A 36 14.85 1.82 -7.88
C CYS A 36 15.99 1.38 -6.96
N ILE A 37 15.81 0.28 -6.20
CA ILE A 37 16.90 -0.35 -5.44
C ILE A 37 18.01 -0.81 -6.39
N PHE A 38 17.67 -1.46 -7.50
CA PHE A 38 18.65 -1.92 -8.49
C PHE A 38 19.42 -0.77 -9.14
N LEU A 39 18.74 0.33 -9.50
CA LEU A 39 19.39 1.54 -10.02
C LEU A 39 20.32 2.15 -8.97
N THR A 40 19.86 2.24 -7.72
CA THR A 40 20.67 2.73 -6.59
C THR A 40 21.90 1.85 -6.36
N LEU A 41 21.78 0.53 -6.46
CA LEU A 41 22.91 -0.40 -6.39
C LEU A 41 23.83 -0.32 -7.61
N SER A 42 23.27 -0.06 -8.80
CA SER A 42 24.02 0.11 -10.06
C SER A 42 24.93 1.33 -10.04
N LEU A 43 24.57 2.37 -9.26
CA LEU A 43 25.45 3.50 -8.93
C LEU A 43 26.65 3.12 -8.04
N ARG A 44 26.73 1.83 -7.64
CA ARG A 44 27.81 1.17 -6.91
C ARG A 44 28.24 1.96 -5.68
N LEU A 45 27.25 2.32 -4.88
CA LEU A 45 27.45 2.99 -3.61
C LEU A 45 28.32 2.12 -2.69
N ILE A 46 29.56 2.56 -2.43
CA ILE A 46 30.21 2.36 -1.12
C ILE A 46 29.20 2.81 -0.05
N PRO A 47 29.14 2.23 1.16
CA PRO A 47 28.13 2.56 2.19
C PRO A 47 28.14 4.04 2.59
N SER A 48 27.56 4.89 1.74
CA SER A 48 27.23 6.27 2.00
C SER A 48 25.90 6.27 2.74
N LEU A 49 25.85 7.06 3.82
CA LEU A 49 24.66 7.19 4.66
C LEU A 49 23.42 7.56 3.85
N CYS A 50 23.57 8.40 2.82
CA CYS A 50 22.46 8.83 1.96
C CYS A 50 21.91 7.68 1.11
N GLY A 51 22.80 6.84 0.58
CA GLY A 51 22.44 5.62 -0.13
C GLY A 51 21.70 4.62 0.72
N PHE A 52 22.19 4.41 1.95
CA PHE A 52 21.55 3.52 2.89
C PHE A 52 20.13 3.98 3.23
N LEU A 53 19.93 5.28 3.50
CA LEU A 53 18.60 5.85 3.75
C LEU A 53 17.66 5.69 2.54
N LEU A 54 18.18 5.86 1.32
CA LEU A 54 17.43 5.62 0.09
C LEU A 54 16.98 4.18 -0.04
N VAL A 55 17.87 3.21 0.17
CA VAL A 55 17.53 1.79 0.13
C VAL A 55 16.52 1.44 1.21
N LEU A 56 16.71 1.94 2.43
CA LEU A 56 15.80 1.73 3.56
C LEU A 56 14.39 2.26 3.25
N LEU A 57 14.30 3.44 2.62
CA LEU A 57 13.02 4.01 2.18
C LEU A 57 12.27 3.05 1.23
N HIS A 58 12.96 2.52 0.22
CA HIS A 58 12.36 1.60 -0.73
C HIS A 58 11.99 0.24 -0.11
N VAL A 59 12.76 -0.24 0.87
CA VAL A 59 12.42 -1.44 1.64
C VAL A 59 11.12 -1.24 2.41
N ILE A 60 10.91 -0.08 3.04
CA ILE A 60 9.65 0.26 3.72
C ILE A 60 8.49 0.25 2.72
N THR A 61 8.66 0.85 1.54
CA THR A 61 7.65 0.83 0.47
C THR A 61 7.29 -0.60 0.04
N ILE A 62 8.28 -1.48 -0.11
CA ILE A 62 8.06 -2.90 -0.42
C ILE A 62 7.24 -3.59 0.68
N ILE A 63 7.57 -3.35 1.95
CA ILE A 63 6.82 -3.91 3.09
C ILE A 63 5.36 -3.42 3.04
N GLY A 64 5.14 -2.14 2.74
CA GLY A 64 3.80 -1.57 2.55
C GLY A 64 3.03 -2.24 1.41
N ALA A 65 3.67 -2.47 0.26
CA ALA A 65 3.08 -3.14 -0.89
C ALA A 65 2.67 -4.58 -0.58
N VAL A 66 3.55 -5.33 0.08
CA VAL A 66 3.31 -6.72 0.49
C VAL A 66 2.19 -6.78 1.52
N SER A 67 2.16 -5.84 2.47
CA SER A 67 1.07 -5.69 3.44
C SER A 67 -0.27 -5.42 2.75
N GLY A 68 -0.29 -4.54 1.74
CA GLY A 68 -1.46 -4.27 0.90
C GLY A 68 -1.96 -5.54 0.19
N CYS A 69 -1.07 -6.26 -0.50
CA CYS A 69 -1.39 -7.53 -1.14
C CYS A 69 -1.91 -8.60 -0.15
N ALA A 70 -1.31 -8.67 1.04
CA ALA A 70 -1.75 -9.59 2.10
C ALA A 70 -3.15 -9.24 2.63
N ALA A 71 -3.44 -7.94 2.80
CA ALA A 71 -4.76 -7.47 3.22
C ALA A 71 -5.82 -7.70 2.14
N ALA A 72 -5.47 -7.55 0.86
CA ALA A 72 -6.37 -7.85 -0.25
C ALA A 72 -6.65 -9.37 -0.39
N SER A 73 -5.66 -10.23 -0.13
CA SER A 73 -5.82 -11.69 -0.28
C SER A 73 -6.46 -12.37 0.92
N ARG A 74 -6.35 -11.79 2.12
CA ARG A 74 -6.97 -12.31 3.35
C ARG A 74 -8.15 -11.42 3.72
N GLY A 75 -9.33 -11.75 3.22
CA GLY A 75 -10.58 -11.17 3.71
C GLY A 75 -10.64 -11.27 5.24
N GLU A 76 -10.74 -10.10 5.90
CA GLU A 76 -10.99 -9.91 7.33
C GLU A 76 -10.13 -10.73 8.32
N SER A 77 -8.82 -10.49 8.38
CA SER A 77 -8.06 -10.83 9.60
C SER A 77 -8.06 -9.66 10.59
N ARG A 78 -8.96 -9.73 11.58
CA ARG A 78 -9.18 -8.76 12.70
C ARG A 78 -7.96 -8.44 13.58
N SER A 79 -6.77 -8.96 13.27
CA SER A 79 -5.53 -8.69 14.03
C SER A 79 -4.77 -7.45 13.54
N ALA A 80 -5.08 -6.93 12.35
CA ALA A 80 -4.35 -5.81 11.72
C ALA A 80 -4.68 -4.40 12.28
N THR A 81 -5.75 -4.25 13.07
CA THR A 81 -6.28 -2.92 13.45
C THR A 81 -5.35 -2.14 14.38
N LYS A 82 -4.55 -2.82 15.24
CA LYS A 82 -3.71 -2.15 16.24
C LYS A 82 -2.57 -1.33 15.64
N PHE A 83 -2.12 -1.66 14.43
CA PHE A 83 -1.03 -0.96 13.75
C PHE A 83 -1.48 -0.28 12.45
N TYR A 84 -2.78 -0.28 12.12
CA TYR A 84 -3.29 0.32 10.89
C TYR A 84 -2.97 1.83 10.81
N GLY A 85 -3.19 2.57 11.90
CA GLY A 85 -2.87 3.99 11.96
C GLY A 85 -1.36 4.26 11.85
N ALA A 86 -0.54 3.48 12.55
CA ALA A 86 0.91 3.59 12.48
C ALA A 86 1.45 3.25 11.08
N HIS A 87 0.90 2.22 10.44
CA HIS A 87 1.22 1.84 9.07
C HIS A 87 0.85 2.96 8.10
N MET A 88 -0.37 3.53 8.19
CA MET A 88 -0.77 4.65 7.34
C MET A 88 0.14 5.88 7.51
N VAL A 89 0.46 6.26 8.76
CA VAL A 89 1.38 7.38 9.03
C VAL A 89 2.77 7.07 8.46
N ALA A 90 3.28 5.86 8.64
CA ALA A 90 4.57 5.44 8.10
C ALA A 90 4.59 5.48 6.56
N THR A 91 3.53 5.01 5.89
CA THR A 91 3.41 5.05 4.42
C THR A 91 3.32 6.49 3.92
N VAL A 92 2.53 7.36 4.54
CA VAL A 92 2.44 8.78 4.14
C VAL A 92 3.77 9.49 4.34
N LEU A 93 4.45 9.26 5.47
CA LEU A 93 5.76 9.84 5.73
C LEU A 93 6.81 9.34 4.72
N THR A 94 6.77 8.05 4.40
CA THR A 94 7.61 7.42 3.36
C THR A 94 7.39 8.10 2.01
N ALA A 95 6.14 8.28 1.60
CA ALA A 95 5.79 8.97 0.36
C ALA A 95 6.34 10.42 0.33
N ILE A 96 6.18 11.18 1.41
CA ILE A 96 6.72 12.55 1.49
C ILE A 96 8.24 12.56 1.34
N PHE A 97 8.94 11.64 2.02
CA PHE A 97 10.39 11.50 1.85
C PHE A 97 10.76 11.13 0.42
N GLN A 98 9.99 10.25 -0.22
CA GLN A 98 10.26 9.78 -1.58
C GLN A 98 10.09 10.89 -2.62
N GLY A 99 9.04 11.70 -2.49
CA GLY A 99 8.84 12.91 -3.29
C GLY A 99 9.94 13.95 -3.05
N SER A 100 10.31 14.18 -1.78
CA SER A 100 11.35 15.14 -1.41
C SER A 100 12.71 14.77 -1.98
N VAL A 101 13.09 13.49 -1.92
CA VAL A 101 14.35 13.01 -2.49
C VAL A 101 14.33 13.12 -4.01
N SER A 102 13.20 12.86 -4.67
CA SER A 102 13.09 13.08 -6.11
C SER A 102 13.33 14.54 -6.49
N VAL A 103 12.70 15.49 -5.79
CA VAL A 103 12.92 16.93 -6.02
C VAL A 103 14.39 17.29 -5.79
N LEU A 104 15.03 16.74 -4.76
CA LEU A 104 16.45 16.97 -4.50
C LEU A 104 17.35 16.44 -5.64
N ILE A 105 17.03 15.27 -6.17
CA ILE A 105 17.71 14.67 -7.33
C ILE A 105 17.57 15.57 -8.57
N TYR A 106 16.39 16.12 -8.84
CA TYR A 106 16.17 16.96 -10.02
C TYR A 106 16.75 18.36 -9.88
N THR A 107 16.78 18.92 -8.67
CA THR A 107 17.28 20.27 -8.42
C THR A 107 18.81 20.33 -8.32
N ARG A 108 19.45 19.30 -7.76
CA ARG A 108 20.90 19.25 -7.54
C ARG A 108 21.48 17.85 -7.81
N PRO A 109 21.38 17.32 -9.05
CA PRO A 109 21.78 15.96 -9.37
C PRO A 109 23.28 15.70 -9.14
N THR A 110 24.14 16.65 -9.49
CA THR A 110 25.61 16.53 -9.36
C THR A 110 26.06 16.54 -7.90
N ASP A 111 25.52 17.47 -7.09
CA ASP A 111 25.84 17.54 -5.66
C ASP A 111 25.31 16.31 -4.91
N PHE A 112 24.14 15.80 -5.31
CA PHE A 112 23.57 14.59 -4.75
C PHE A 112 24.40 13.36 -5.14
N LEU A 113 24.83 13.25 -6.40
CA LEU A 113 25.71 12.17 -6.87
C LEU A 113 27.06 12.18 -6.12
N GLY A 114 27.61 13.36 -5.85
CA GLY A 114 28.81 13.53 -5.02
C GLY A 114 28.62 13.02 -3.58
N LYS A 115 27.46 13.29 -2.96
CA LYS A 115 27.10 12.71 -1.64
C LYS A 115 26.89 11.20 -1.67
N LEU A 116 26.45 10.64 -2.79
CA LEU A 116 26.34 9.20 -2.99
C LEU A 116 27.72 8.53 -3.20
N ASN A 117 28.80 9.30 -3.41
CA ASN A 117 30.17 8.80 -3.54
C ASN A 117 30.29 7.75 -4.66
N SER A 118 29.73 8.06 -5.83
CA SER A 118 29.62 7.13 -6.96
C SER A 118 30.97 6.90 -7.67
N TYR A 119 31.29 5.64 -8.00
CA TYR A 119 32.49 5.23 -8.76
C TYR A 119 32.26 5.17 -10.28
N VAL A 120 31.07 5.55 -10.76
CA VAL A 120 30.72 5.60 -12.21
C VAL A 120 31.05 6.99 -12.77
N ARG A 121 31.49 7.07 -14.04
CA ARG A 121 31.71 8.34 -14.76
C ARG A 121 30.51 9.26 -14.52
N GLU A 122 30.76 10.51 -14.12
CA GLU A 122 29.71 11.45 -13.68
C GLU A 122 28.58 11.61 -14.71
N GLU A 123 28.91 11.53 -15.99
CA GLU A 123 27.95 11.60 -17.11
C GLU A 123 26.92 10.46 -17.10
N ASP A 124 27.33 9.22 -16.85
CA ASP A 124 26.43 8.06 -16.79
C ASP A 124 25.67 8.02 -15.45
N GLY A 125 26.33 8.43 -14.36
CA GLY A 125 25.75 8.48 -13.02
C GLY A 125 24.57 9.46 -12.91
N VAL A 126 24.66 10.62 -13.55
CA VAL A 126 23.57 11.61 -13.57
C VAL A 126 22.32 11.07 -14.28
N VAL A 127 22.48 10.28 -15.36
CA VAL A 127 21.33 9.68 -16.08
C VAL A 127 20.65 8.63 -15.21
N ILE A 128 21.42 7.72 -14.61
CA ILE A 128 20.89 6.69 -13.70
C ILE A 128 20.19 7.35 -12.51
N LEU A 129 20.78 8.43 -11.97
CA LEU A 129 20.19 9.17 -10.86
C LEU A 129 18.88 9.86 -11.26
N LYS A 130 18.80 10.47 -12.45
CA LYS A 130 17.54 11.04 -12.97
C LYS A 130 16.47 9.97 -13.20
N LEU A 131 16.85 8.80 -13.70
CA LEU A 131 15.94 7.66 -13.84
C LEU A 131 15.42 7.20 -12.46
N ALA A 132 16.29 7.08 -11.46
CA ALA A 132 15.90 6.75 -10.09
C ALA A 132 14.97 7.83 -9.48
N GLY A 133 15.29 9.12 -9.70
CA GLY A 133 14.44 10.23 -9.29
C GLY A 133 13.06 10.20 -9.95
N GLY A 134 12.98 9.89 -11.25
CA GLY A 134 11.71 9.69 -11.95
C GLY A 134 10.92 8.49 -11.41
N LEU A 135 11.60 7.40 -11.07
CA LEU A 135 10.97 6.23 -10.45
C LEU A 135 10.43 6.55 -9.05
N CYS A 136 11.11 7.39 -8.26
CA CYS A 136 10.58 7.92 -7.00
C CYS A 136 9.28 8.71 -7.19
N ILE A 137 9.15 9.52 -8.26
CA ILE A 137 7.89 10.24 -8.56
C ILE A 137 6.79 9.24 -8.88
N LEU A 138 7.09 8.24 -9.70
CA LEU A 138 6.13 7.20 -10.04
C LEU A 138 5.65 6.46 -8.78
N ILE A 139 6.59 6.07 -7.90
CA ILE A 139 6.27 5.39 -6.65
C ILE A 139 5.43 6.29 -5.74
N PHE A 140 5.79 7.56 -5.59
CA PHE A 140 5.00 8.54 -4.83
C PHE A 140 3.56 8.61 -5.34
N CYS A 141 3.36 8.76 -6.66
CA CYS A 141 2.02 8.75 -7.25
C CYS A 141 1.27 7.44 -6.98
N LEU A 142 1.93 6.29 -7.15
CA LEU A 142 1.33 4.98 -6.89
C LEU A 142 0.98 4.78 -5.42
N GLU A 143 1.79 5.27 -4.47
CA GLU A 143 1.50 5.21 -3.03
C GLU A 143 0.20 5.96 -2.70
N TRP A 144 0.00 7.17 -3.24
CA TRP A 144 -1.25 7.92 -3.08
C TRP A 144 -2.45 7.19 -3.67
N VAL A 145 -2.29 6.58 -4.85
CA VAL A 145 -3.33 5.78 -5.49
C VAL A 145 -3.66 4.55 -4.64
N VAL A 146 -2.66 3.79 -4.19
CA VAL A 146 -2.83 2.60 -3.34
C VAL A 146 -3.49 2.96 -2.01
N LEU A 147 -3.08 4.05 -1.35
CA LEU A 147 -3.69 4.54 -0.11
C LEU A 147 -5.17 4.88 -0.32
N THR A 148 -5.48 5.56 -1.41
CA THR A 148 -6.85 5.96 -1.73
C THR A 148 -7.72 4.74 -2.06
N LEU A 149 -7.22 3.79 -2.88
CA LEU A 149 -7.93 2.55 -3.15
C LEU A 149 -8.12 1.69 -1.88
N ALA A 150 -7.11 1.62 -1.00
CA ALA A 150 -7.22 0.92 0.28
C ALA A 150 -8.33 1.54 1.14
N PHE A 151 -8.42 2.88 1.18
CA PHE A 151 -9.48 3.57 1.88
C PHE A 151 -10.86 3.28 1.27
N PHE A 152 -10.98 3.31 -0.06
CA PHE A 152 -12.23 2.95 -0.74
C PHE A 152 -12.65 1.51 -0.45
N LEU A 153 -11.74 0.54 -0.56
CA LEU A 153 -12.02 -0.86 -0.23
C LEU A 153 -12.51 -1.02 1.22
N ASN A 154 -11.87 -0.33 2.16
CA ASN A 154 -12.25 -0.38 3.58
C ASN A 154 -13.58 0.34 3.84
N TYR A 155 -13.84 1.47 3.17
CA TYR A 155 -15.12 2.19 3.22
C TYR A 155 -16.27 1.35 2.66
N TYR A 156 -16.10 0.75 1.48
CA TYR A 156 -17.09 -0.15 0.89
C TYR A 156 -17.35 -1.37 1.77
N ALA A 157 -16.30 -2.00 2.29
CA ALA A 157 -16.46 -3.11 3.23
C ALA A 157 -17.24 -2.66 4.49
N HIS A 158 -16.95 -1.48 5.04
CA HIS A 158 -17.65 -0.96 6.20
C HIS A 158 -19.12 -0.61 5.91
N VAL A 159 -19.42 -0.02 4.75
CA VAL A 159 -20.78 0.30 4.31
C VAL A 159 -21.59 -0.97 4.02
N GLU A 160 -21.01 -1.94 3.31
CA GLU A 160 -21.64 -3.24 3.05
C GLU A 160 -21.93 -3.99 4.34
N SER A 161 -20.98 -3.95 5.28
CA SER A 161 -21.12 -4.50 6.62
C SER A 161 -22.28 -3.84 7.37
N ASN A 162 -22.36 -2.50 7.36
CA ASN A 162 -23.47 -1.75 7.97
C ASN A 162 -24.84 -2.09 7.35
N ASN A 163 -24.89 -2.27 6.02
CA ASN A 163 -26.11 -2.66 5.32
C ASN A 163 -26.52 -4.11 5.67
N SER A 164 -25.55 -5.00 5.79
CA SER A 164 -25.75 -6.38 6.25
C SER A 164 -26.21 -6.46 7.71
N TYR A 165 -25.71 -5.59 8.60
CA TYR A 165 -26.20 -5.49 9.99
C TYR A 165 -27.61 -4.90 10.05
N ALA A 166 -27.93 -3.91 9.21
CA ALA A 166 -29.29 -3.36 9.09
C ALA A 166 -30.28 -4.40 8.53
N MET A 167 -29.86 -5.23 7.58
CA MET A 167 -30.69 -6.30 7.02
C MET A 167 -30.81 -7.51 7.95
N ARG A 168 -29.81 -7.77 8.81
CA ARG A 168 -29.84 -8.79 9.86
C ARG A 168 -30.59 -8.34 11.12
N SER A 169 -30.81 -7.05 11.30
CA SER A 169 -31.62 -6.49 12.40
C SER A 169 -33.14 -6.54 12.15
N GLY A 170 -33.58 -7.16 11.04
CA GLY A 170 -35.01 -7.37 10.73
C GLY A 170 -35.55 -8.77 11.05
N LYS A 171 -34.74 -9.69 11.60
CA LYS A 171 -35.22 -11.03 11.92
C LYS A 171 -34.51 -11.62 13.15
N VAL A 172 -35.28 -11.73 14.23
CA VAL A 172 -35.03 -12.46 15.49
C VAL A 172 -34.16 -11.74 16.52
N GLN A 173 -34.78 -10.73 17.14
CA GLN A 173 -34.76 -10.62 18.59
C GLN A 173 -35.84 -11.59 19.11
N ASP A 174 -35.41 -12.74 19.65
CA ASP A 174 -36.02 -13.42 20.81
C ASP A 174 -35.23 -14.71 21.12
N ASP A 175 -34.89 -14.87 22.40
CA ASP A 175 -34.73 -16.14 23.12
C ASP A 175 -33.52 -17.07 22.93
N GLU A 176 -32.27 -16.61 22.93
CA GLU A 176 -31.16 -17.52 23.31
C GLU A 176 -30.03 -16.82 24.12
N ASP A 177 -30.28 -15.64 24.70
CA ASP A 177 -29.37 -14.96 25.65
C ASP A 177 -29.65 -15.41 27.10
N LEU A 178 -29.75 -16.73 27.29
CA LEU A 178 -30.09 -17.35 28.58
C LEU A 178 -29.29 -18.64 28.79
N LYS A 179 -27.96 -18.56 28.68
CA LYS A 179 -27.01 -19.38 29.46
C LYS A 179 -25.55 -18.98 29.21
N THR A 180 -25.16 -17.95 29.93
CA THR A 180 -23.84 -17.79 30.54
C THR A 180 -23.26 -19.15 30.98
N LEU A 181 -22.05 -19.46 30.49
CA LEU A 181 -21.06 -20.48 30.93
C LEU A 181 -21.02 -20.73 32.46
N PRO A 182 -20.43 -21.83 33.03
CA PRO A 182 -19.17 -22.47 32.60
C PRO A 182 -18.87 -23.97 32.94
N TRP A 183 -17.82 -24.51 32.28
CA TRP A 183 -16.90 -25.63 32.65
C TRP A 183 -17.13 -27.09 32.14
N PRO A 184 -16.04 -27.87 31.95
CA PRO A 184 -16.05 -29.21 31.35
C PRO A 184 -15.99 -30.33 32.38
N MET A 185 -16.53 -31.52 32.05
CA MET A 185 -16.15 -32.78 32.68
C MET A 185 -15.87 -33.82 31.59
N ARG A 186 -14.68 -34.41 31.68
CA ARG A 186 -14.30 -35.62 30.94
C ARG A 186 -15.09 -36.81 31.52
N VAL A 187 -15.34 -37.78 30.65
CA VAL A 187 -16.07 -39.04 30.87
C VAL A 187 -15.69 -39.78 32.15
#